data_AF-A0A6A6WEL0-F1
#
_entry.id   AF-A0A6A6WEL0-F1
#
_cell.length_a   1.000
_cell.length_b   1.000
_cell.length_c   1.000
_cell.angle_alpha   90.00
_cell.angle_beta   90.00
_cell.angle_gamma   90.00
#
_symmetry.space_group_name_H-M   'P 1'
#
loop_
_entity.id
_entity.type
_entity.pdbx_description
1 polymer ?
#
loop_
_entity_poly.entity_id
_entity_poly.type
_entity_poly.pdbx_seq_one_letter_code
_entity_poly.pdbx_strand_id
1 'polypeptide(L)'
;MSKQAAAQFKKYTVQPTGIWAKINNLLAVDPKRSTGVPLNPQFRNPPPGANDPTAYDDPVTLPAGDIAENPYWKRDVRRRYQVPSVVSQGDVVGLLTVGSKESPNEQVLQIGDAGAKQLVAIKEEGEKGLSAFLAKEKGVGKLVLGEDGLPPRPANLGPQGKKNYEMLEDQTYGNDNQ
;
A
#
# COMPACT_ATOMS: atom_id res chain seq x y z
N MET A 1 -2.52 1.63 -28.38
CA MET A 1 -3.12 0.86 -29.50
C MET A 1 -2.81 -0.63 -29.38
N SER A 2 -3.28 -1.32 -28.33
CA SER A 2 -3.40 -2.78 -28.43
C SER A 2 -4.68 -3.03 -29.20
N LYS A 3 -4.58 -3.46 -30.47
CA LYS A 3 -5.72 -4.03 -31.19
C LYS A 3 -6.40 -5.01 -30.23
N GLN A 4 -7.70 -4.84 -29.98
CA GLN A 4 -8.56 -5.97 -29.61
C GLN A 4 -8.51 -6.95 -30.80
N ALA A 5 -7.42 -7.70 -30.91
CA ALA A 5 -7.49 -9.01 -31.49
C ALA A 5 -8.58 -9.69 -30.68
N ALA A 6 -9.71 -10.00 -31.30
CA ALA A 6 -10.70 -10.87 -30.70
C ALA A 6 -9.95 -12.15 -30.34
N ALA A 7 -9.44 -12.22 -29.12
CA ALA A 7 -8.74 -13.37 -28.62
C ALA A 7 -9.76 -14.48 -28.74
N GLN A 8 -9.51 -15.41 -29.66
CA GLN A 8 -10.40 -16.52 -29.90
C GLN A 8 -10.23 -17.46 -28.71
N PHE A 9 -10.86 -17.12 -27.60
CA PHE A 9 -10.86 -17.91 -26.39
C PHE A 9 -11.56 -19.23 -26.72
N LYS A 10 -10.78 -20.31 -26.79
CA LYS A 10 -11.33 -21.66 -26.86
C LYS A 10 -11.93 -21.97 -25.49
N LYS A 11 -13.26 -22.08 -25.43
CA LYS A 11 -14.00 -22.44 -24.21
C LYS A 11 -13.93 -23.96 -24.04
N TYR A 12 -13.38 -24.43 -22.92
CA TYR A 12 -13.24 -25.85 -22.59
C TYR A 12 -14.54 -26.40 -21.99
N THR A 13 -15.59 -26.46 -22.82
CA THR A 13 -16.90 -26.99 -22.43
C THR A 13 -17.40 -28.01 -23.43
N VAL A 14 -18.27 -28.92 -23.00
CA VAL A 14 -18.98 -29.84 -23.89
C VAL A 14 -19.85 -29.04 -24.85
N GLN A 15 -19.62 -29.17 -26.15
CA GLN A 15 -20.38 -28.48 -27.19
C GLN A 15 -21.17 -29.49 -28.04
N PRO A 16 -22.34 -29.10 -28.56
CA PRO A 16 -23.08 -29.94 -29.50
C PRO A 16 -22.24 -30.15 -30.78
N THR A 17 -22.33 -31.34 -31.36
CA THR A 17 -21.62 -31.73 -32.59
C THR A 17 -22.59 -32.14 -33.70
N GLY A 18 -22.13 -32.18 -34.95
CA GLY A 18 -22.93 -32.62 -36.09
C GLY A 18 -24.13 -31.70 -36.39
N ILE A 19 -25.31 -32.28 -36.62
CA ILE A 19 -26.54 -31.55 -36.96
C ILE A 19 -26.97 -30.62 -35.81
N TRP A 20 -26.80 -31.05 -34.56
CA TRP A 20 -27.16 -30.26 -33.38
C TRP A 20 -26.30 -29.01 -33.22
N ALA A 21 -25.04 -29.03 -33.67
CA ALA A 21 -24.19 -27.84 -33.71
C ALA A 21 -24.75 -26.78 -34.67
N LYS A 22 -25.25 -27.22 -35.83
CA LYS A 22 -25.86 -26.32 -36.83
C LYS A 22 -27.15 -25.69 -36.31
N ILE A 23 -28.00 -26.49 -35.63
CA ILE A 23 -29.24 -26.00 -35.02
C ILE A 23 -28.93 -25.00 -33.91
N ASN A 24 -27.97 -25.32 -33.02
CA ASN A 24 -27.55 -24.42 -31.95
C ASN A 24 -27.03 -23.08 -32.51
N ASN A 25 -26.15 -23.13 -33.50
CA ASN A 25 -25.61 -21.93 -34.13
C ASN A 25 -26.67 -21.08 -34.86
N LEU A 26 -27.76 -21.69 -35.32
CA LEU A 26 -28.85 -20.97 -35.99
C LEU A 26 -29.83 -20.34 -35.00
N LEU A 27 -30.12 -21.01 -33.87
CA LEU A 27 -31.16 -20.61 -32.93
C LEU A 27 -30.63 -19.86 -31.70
N ALA A 28 -29.32 -19.89 -31.42
CA ALA A 28 -28.74 -19.19 -30.28
C ALA A 28 -28.64 -17.67 -30.54
N VAL A 29 -28.99 -16.88 -29.53
CA VAL A 29 -28.85 -15.41 -29.54
C VAL A 29 -27.38 -14.99 -29.72
N ASP A 30 -26.46 -15.74 -29.10
CA ASP A 30 -25.02 -15.63 -29.33
C ASP A 30 -24.42 -17.03 -29.53
N PRO A 31 -24.15 -17.45 -30.78
CA PRO A 31 -23.52 -18.74 -31.08
C PRO A 31 -22.12 -18.90 -30.50
N LYS A 32 -21.45 -17.81 -30.06
CA LYS A 32 -20.15 -17.89 -29.38
C LYS A 32 -20.29 -18.26 -27.90
N ARG A 33 -21.50 -18.30 -27.34
CA ARG A 33 -21.76 -18.66 -25.94
C ARG A 33 -21.53 -20.15 -25.69
N SER A 34 -21.04 -20.51 -24.50
CA SER A 34 -20.82 -21.90 -24.09
C SER A 34 -21.97 -22.45 -23.24
N THR A 35 -22.10 -23.77 -23.22
CA THR A 35 -23.04 -24.51 -22.36
C THR A 35 -22.66 -24.49 -20.87
N GLY A 36 -21.38 -24.21 -20.55
CA GLY A 36 -20.88 -24.16 -19.17
C GLY A 36 -20.61 -25.52 -18.54
N VAL A 37 -20.77 -26.62 -19.29
CA VAL A 37 -20.46 -27.98 -18.82
C VAL A 37 -18.97 -28.28 -19.09
N PRO A 38 -18.12 -28.50 -18.07
CA PRO A 38 -16.70 -28.78 -18.28
C PRO A 38 -16.46 -30.08 -19.06
N LEU A 39 -15.33 -30.17 -19.76
CA LEU A 39 -14.93 -31.41 -20.45
C LEU A 39 -14.38 -32.43 -19.45
N ASN A 40 -15.12 -33.52 -19.17
CA ASN A 40 -14.71 -34.56 -18.21
C ASN A 40 -13.28 -35.12 -18.42
N PRO A 41 -12.78 -35.32 -19.65
CA PRO A 41 -11.42 -35.86 -19.83
C PRO A 41 -10.29 -34.93 -19.40
N GLN A 42 -10.55 -33.61 -19.32
CA GLN A 42 -9.55 -32.57 -19.02
C GLN A 42 -9.79 -31.90 -17.66
N PHE A 43 -11.05 -31.72 -17.30
CA PHE A 43 -11.41 -31.05 -16.06
C PHE A 43 -11.17 -32.00 -14.88
N ARG A 44 -10.16 -31.67 -14.05
CA ARG A 44 -9.82 -32.44 -12.83
C ARG A 44 -9.48 -33.90 -13.12
N ASN A 45 -8.84 -34.16 -14.26
CA ASN A 45 -8.33 -35.46 -14.64
C ASN A 45 -6.86 -35.31 -15.09
N PRO A 46 -5.88 -35.86 -14.35
CA PRO A 46 -6.03 -36.74 -13.20
C PRO A 46 -6.70 -36.06 -11.98
N PRO A 47 -7.40 -36.84 -11.12
CA PRO A 47 -7.89 -36.30 -9.86
C PRO A 47 -6.72 -35.84 -8.98
N PRO A 48 -6.92 -34.87 -8.06
CA PRO A 48 -5.81 -34.30 -7.28
C PRO A 48 -4.95 -35.33 -6.53
N GLY A 49 -5.54 -36.45 -6.07
CA GLY A 49 -4.83 -37.52 -5.36
C GLY A 49 -4.16 -38.57 -6.24
N ALA A 50 -4.28 -38.48 -7.57
CA ALA A 50 -3.53 -39.32 -8.51
C ALA A 50 -2.21 -38.66 -8.96
N ASN A 51 -1.94 -37.43 -8.52
CA ASN A 51 -0.63 -36.83 -8.67
C ASN A 51 0.38 -37.57 -7.78
N ASP A 52 1.61 -37.67 -8.25
CA ASP A 52 2.70 -38.24 -7.47
C ASP A 52 2.92 -37.41 -6.19
N PRO A 53 2.75 -38.00 -4.98
CA PRO A 53 2.93 -37.27 -3.73
C PRO A 53 4.38 -36.84 -3.49
N THR A 54 5.35 -37.41 -4.21
CA THR A 54 6.77 -37.09 -4.10
C THR A 54 7.24 -36.05 -5.12
N ALA A 55 6.39 -35.65 -6.06
CA ALA A 55 6.73 -34.67 -7.07
C ALA A 55 6.74 -33.22 -6.56
N TYR A 56 6.24 -32.97 -5.35
CA TYR A 56 6.20 -31.62 -4.76
C TYR A 56 7.35 -31.43 -3.76
N ASP A 57 8.13 -30.39 -4.01
CA ASP A 57 9.11 -29.86 -3.06
C ASP A 57 8.66 -28.50 -2.56
N ASP A 58 8.86 -28.24 -1.26
CA ASP A 58 8.53 -26.97 -0.63
C ASP A 58 9.37 -25.84 -1.25
N PRO A 59 8.74 -24.83 -1.89
CA PRO A 59 9.49 -23.77 -2.54
C PRO A 59 10.14 -22.87 -1.50
N VAL A 60 11.44 -22.66 -1.65
CA VAL A 60 12.22 -21.70 -0.86
C VAL A 60 12.67 -20.54 -1.74
N THR A 61 12.66 -19.33 -1.20
CA THR A 61 13.12 -18.13 -1.90
C THR A 61 14.53 -17.76 -1.47
N LEU A 62 15.35 -17.28 -2.39
CA LEU A 62 16.60 -16.60 -2.03
C LEU A 62 16.28 -15.14 -1.69
N PRO A 63 16.79 -14.59 -0.56
CA PRO A 63 17.86 -15.12 0.30
C PRO A 63 17.39 -16.00 1.49
N ALA A 64 16.10 -16.22 1.68
CA ALA A 64 15.57 -16.91 2.87
C ALA A 64 16.01 -18.38 3.00
N GLY A 65 16.24 -19.09 1.89
CA GLY A 65 16.70 -20.48 1.86
C GLY A 65 18.22 -20.68 1.91
N ASP A 66 19.03 -19.60 1.98
CA ASP A 66 20.49 -19.73 2.07
C ASP A 66 20.91 -20.34 3.42
N ILE A 67 21.88 -21.26 3.37
CA ILE A 67 22.41 -22.01 4.53
C ILE A 67 23.65 -21.36 5.14
N ALA A 68 24.34 -20.47 4.43
CA ALA A 68 25.61 -19.88 4.87
C ALA A 68 25.39 -18.49 5.50
N GLU A 69 25.04 -17.48 4.71
CA GLU A 69 25.07 -16.07 5.12
C GLU A 69 23.71 -15.56 5.60
N ASN A 70 22.94 -16.46 6.22
CA ASN A 70 21.57 -16.23 6.59
C ASN A 70 21.42 -16.46 8.12
N PRO A 71 21.80 -15.48 8.96
CA PRO A 71 21.47 -15.50 10.39
C PRO A 71 20.07 -14.91 10.70
N TYR A 72 19.33 -15.54 11.61
CA TYR A 72 17.92 -15.18 11.89
C TYR A 72 17.71 -13.73 12.34
N TRP A 73 18.60 -13.18 13.17
CA TRP A 73 18.49 -11.82 13.68
C TRP A 73 18.55 -10.73 12.59
N LYS A 74 19.09 -11.04 11.39
CA LYS A 74 19.07 -10.13 10.23
C LYS A 74 17.70 -10.09 9.55
N ARG A 75 16.97 -11.21 9.54
CA ARG A 75 15.64 -11.37 8.91
C ARG A 75 14.47 -11.27 9.90
N ASP A 76 14.74 -11.13 11.19
CA ASP A 76 13.71 -11.01 12.22
C ASP A 76 13.01 -9.65 12.12
N VAL A 77 12.00 -9.56 11.25
CA VAL A 77 11.13 -8.39 11.09
C VAL A 77 10.17 -8.22 12.26
N ARG A 78 9.86 -9.30 12.99
CA ARG A 78 8.93 -9.29 14.12
C ARG A 78 9.48 -8.45 15.27
N ARG A 79 10.77 -8.55 15.56
CA ARG A 79 11.44 -7.73 16.60
C ARG A 79 11.82 -6.33 16.12
N ARG A 80 11.78 -6.07 14.81
CA ARG A 80 12.08 -4.76 14.19
C ARG A 80 10.82 -3.97 13.84
N TYR A 81 9.78 -4.12 14.64
CA TYR A 81 8.54 -3.38 14.45
C TYR A 81 8.75 -1.88 14.77
N GLN A 82 7.97 -1.03 14.11
CA GLN A 82 8.00 0.41 14.38
C GLN A 82 7.35 0.67 15.75
N VAL A 83 8.07 1.36 16.63
CA VAL A 83 7.56 1.71 17.97
C VAL A 83 6.56 2.86 17.85
N PRO A 84 5.38 2.78 18.48
CA PRO A 84 4.42 3.88 18.46
C PRO A 84 5.00 5.12 19.13
N SER A 85 5.01 6.25 18.41
CA SER A 85 5.41 7.55 18.95
C SER A 85 4.19 8.26 19.54
N VAL A 86 4.17 8.47 20.85
CA VAL A 86 3.15 9.26 21.55
C VAL A 86 3.74 10.63 21.85
N VAL A 87 3.08 11.69 21.41
CA VAL A 87 3.52 13.08 21.60
C VAL A 87 2.51 13.80 22.47
N SER A 88 2.93 14.27 23.65
CA SER A 88 2.10 15.08 24.53
C SER A 88 2.15 16.56 24.16
N GLN A 89 1.23 17.38 24.71
CA GLN A 89 1.28 18.83 24.49
C GLN A 89 2.59 19.46 24.98
N GLY A 90 3.14 18.96 26.10
CA GLY A 90 4.43 19.43 26.62
C GLY A 90 5.59 19.10 25.69
N ASP A 91 5.56 17.92 25.05
CA ASP A 91 6.58 17.54 24.06
C ASP A 91 6.55 18.44 22.83
N VAL A 92 5.34 18.83 22.37
CA VAL A 92 5.17 19.79 21.26
C VAL A 92 5.72 21.17 21.65
N VAL A 93 5.40 21.68 22.85
CA VAL A 93 5.96 22.96 23.34
C VAL A 93 7.49 22.90 23.40
N GLY A 94 8.04 21.77 23.83
CA GLY A 94 9.47 21.50 23.79
C GLY A 94 10.05 21.65 22.39
N LEU A 95 9.50 20.91 21.42
CA LEU A 95 9.92 20.95 20.02
C LEU A 95 9.82 22.35 19.41
N LEU A 96 8.79 23.11 19.75
CA LEU A 96 8.60 24.48 19.24
C LEU A 96 9.58 25.48 19.87
N THR A 97 10.06 25.22 21.08
CA THR A 97 10.97 26.12 21.81
C THR A 97 12.43 25.87 21.44
N VAL A 98 12.88 24.60 21.51
CA VAL A 98 14.30 24.23 21.36
C VAL A 98 14.63 23.67 19.98
N GLY A 99 13.62 23.37 19.16
CA GLY A 99 13.79 22.74 17.86
C GLY A 99 13.85 21.21 17.94
N SER A 100 14.28 20.60 16.84
CA SER A 100 14.43 19.15 16.70
C SER A 100 15.90 18.74 16.62
N LYS A 101 16.18 17.43 16.62
CA LYS A 101 17.54 16.93 16.36
C LYS A 101 18.05 17.31 14.96
N GLU A 102 17.15 17.43 13.99
CA GLU A 102 17.47 17.80 12.60
C GLU A 102 17.68 19.31 12.45
N SER A 103 16.87 20.10 13.16
CA SER A 103 16.90 21.57 13.11
C SER A 103 16.89 22.15 14.53
N PRO A 104 18.03 22.15 15.24
CA PRO A 104 18.12 22.69 16.59
C PRO A 104 18.04 24.22 16.56
N ASN A 105 17.31 24.80 17.52
CA ASN A 105 17.31 26.25 17.69
C ASN A 105 18.54 26.69 18.48
N GLU A 106 19.64 26.94 17.77
CA GLU A 106 20.96 27.29 18.33
C GLU A 106 20.95 28.55 19.21
N GLN A 107 19.94 29.41 19.05
CA GLN A 107 19.81 30.64 19.83
C GLN A 107 19.25 30.38 21.24
N VAL A 108 18.49 29.31 21.41
CA VAL A 108 17.76 28.99 22.63
C VAL A 108 18.37 27.79 23.35
N LEU A 109 18.85 26.79 22.60
CA LEU A 109 19.41 25.57 23.17
C LEU A 109 20.81 25.81 23.73
N GLN A 110 20.96 25.80 25.05
CA GLN A 110 22.27 25.85 25.71
C GLN A 110 22.97 24.49 25.63
N ILE A 111 24.30 24.47 25.48
CA ILE A 111 25.10 23.25 25.37
C ILE A 111 25.52 22.77 26.78
N GLY A 112 25.45 21.46 27.02
CA GLY A 112 25.88 20.83 28.28
C GLY A 112 24.81 20.84 29.38
N ASP A 113 25.24 20.86 30.65
CA ASP A 113 24.35 20.74 31.81
C ASP A 113 23.27 21.83 31.89
N ALA A 114 23.55 23.00 31.32
CA ALA A 114 22.58 24.09 31.26
C ALA A 114 21.42 23.79 30.30
N GLY A 115 21.68 23.12 29.17
CA GLY A 115 20.65 22.61 28.26
C GLY A 115 19.81 21.51 28.89
N ALA A 116 20.42 20.61 29.66
CA ALA A 116 19.68 19.57 30.38
C ALA A 116 18.69 20.16 31.39
N LYS A 117 19.10 21.20 32.13
CA LYS A 117 18.21 21.94 33.06
C LYS A 117 17.11 22.70 32.32
N GLN A 118 17.43 23.28 31.17
CA GLN A 118 16.46 23.97 30.33
C GLN A 118 15.37 23.03 29.80
N LEU A 119 15.73 21.82 29.39
CA LEU A 119 14.76 20.81 28.93
C LEU A 119 13.78 20.40 30.05
N VAL A 120 14.26 20.29 31.29
CA VAL A 120 13.42 20.01 32.46
C VAL A 120 12.45 21.17 32.72
N ALA A 121 12.95 22.41 32.72
CA ALA A 121 12.11 23.60 32.92
C ALA A 121 11.03 23.75 31.83
N ILE A 122 11.37 23.44 30.57
CA ILE A 122 10.42 23.48 29.45
C ILE A 122 9.36 22.38 29.57
N LYS A 123 9.74 21.20 30.09
CA LYS A 123 8.78 20.13 30.36
C LYS A 123 7.75 20.55 31.41
N GLU A 124 8.19 21.21 32.47
CA GLU A 124 7.30 21.78 33.50
C GLU A 124 6.43 22.93 32.95
N GLU A 125 6.98 23.81 32.11
CA GLU A 125 6.20 24.87 31.46
C GLU A 125 5.17 24.30 30.47
N GLY A 126 5.50 23.19 29.80
CA GLY A 126 4.62 22.47 28.89
C GLY A 126 3.38 21.86 29.55
N GLU A 127 3.40 21.61 30.86
CA GLU A 127 2.22 21.18 31.62
C GLU A 127 1.14 22.27 31.69
N LYS A 128 1.51 23.54 31.52
CA LYS A 128 0.57 24.68 31.46
C LYS A 128 -0.23 24.70 30.15
N GLY A 129 0.11 23.84 29.19
CA GLY A 129 -0.63 23.60 27.96
C GLY A 129 -0.15 24.41 26.76
N LEU A 130 -0.42 23.87 25.56
CA LEU A 130 0.02 24.44 24.28
C LEU A 130 -0.61 25.82 23.99
N SER A 131 -1.83 26.07 24.47
CA SER A 131 -2.55 27.33 24.25
C SER A 131 -1.85 28.52 24.91
N ALA A 132 -1.31 28.35 26.12
CA ALA A 132 -0.57 29.39 26.83
C ALA A 132 0.73 29.75 26.10
N PHE A 133 1.41 28.75 25.52
CA PHE A 133 2.62 28.95 24.72
C PHE A 133 2.33 29.72 23.43
N LEU A 134 1.30 29.33 22.68
CA LEU A 134 0.92 30.03 21.44
C LEU A 134 0.42 31.46 21.66
N ALA A 135 -0.17 31.76 22.83
CA ALA A 135 -0.54 33.13 23.18
C ALA A 135 0.68 34.04 23.41
N LYS A 136 1.77 33.47 23.93
CA LYS A 136 3.04 34.15 24.23
C LYS A 136 3.89 34.34 22.97
N GLU A 137 4.00 33.30 22.14
CA GLU A 137 4.86 33.27 20.95
C GLU A 137 4.06 33.39 19.64
N LYS A 138 4.07 34.59 19.04
CA LYS A 138 3.29 34.89 17.81
C LYS A 138 4.00 34.53 16.49
N GLY A 139 5.21 33.97 16.54
CA GLY A 139 6.03 33.62 15.37
C GLY A 139 5.99 32.15 14.95
N VAL A 140 5.32 31.30 15.73
CA VAL A 140 5.39 29.82 15.62
C VAL A 140 4.73 29.29 14.34
N GLY A 141 3.85 30.07 13.71
CA GLY A 141 3.16 29.68 12.47
C GLY A 141 4.11 29.29 11.34
N LYS A 142 5.30 29.89 11.24
CA LYS A 142 6.30 29.55 10.22
C LYS A 142 6.93 28.16 10.39
N LEU A 143 6.91 27.61 11.62
CA LEU A 143 7.45 26.28 11.92
C LEU A 143 6.42 25.16 11.72
N VAL A 144 5.13 25.49 11.77
CA VAL A 144 4.02 24.52 11.74
C VAL A 144 3.33 24.49 10.37
N LEU A 145 3.25 25.63 9.70
CA LEU A 145 2.63 25.77 8.38
C LEU A 145 3.64 25.45 7.27
N GLY A 146 3.14 25.26 6.05
CA GLY A 146 3.99 25.16 4.86
C GLY A 146 4.77 26.45 4.61
N GLU A 147 5.74 26.39 3.71
CA GLU A 147 6.53 27.56 3.28
C GLU A 147 5.65 28.71 2.74
N ASP A 148 4.49 28.36 2.21
CA ASP A 148 3.43 29.25 1.71
C ASP A 148 2.51 29.79 2.81
N GLY A 149 2.72 29.40 4.07
CA GLY A 149 1.87 29.75 5.20
C GLY A 149 0.51 29.03 5.20
N LEU A 150 0.33 28.02 4.35
CA LEU A 150 -0.89 27.20 4.31
C LEU A 150 -0.76 25.99 5.25
N PRO A 151 -1.89 25.47 5.77
CA PRO A 151 -1.86 24.25 6.57
C PRO A 151 -1.40 23.04 5.72
N PRO A 152 -0.71 22.06 6.32
CA PRO A 152 -0.28 20.87 5.60
C PRO A 152 -1.47 20.08 5.07
N ARG A 153 -1.35 19.59 3.84
CA ARG A 153 -2.35 18.70 3.23
C ARG A 153 -2.23 17.29 3.84
N PRO A 154 -3.33 16.50 3.89
CA PRO A 154 -3.26 15.13 4.38
C PRO A 154 -2.25 14.30 3.55
N ALA A 155 -1.40 13.55 4.27
CA ALA A 155 -0.38 12.72 3.65
C ALA A 155 -1.01 11.55 2.87
N ASN A 156 -0.36 11.15 1.78
CA ASN A 156 -0.75 9.99 0.97
C ASN A 156 0.38 8.94 1.02
N LEU A 157 0.02 7.70 1.38
CA LEU A 157 0.93 6.56 1.55
C LEU A 157 0.99 5.62 0.32
N GLY A 158 0.33 6.00 -0.78
CA GLY A 158 0.34 5.20 -2.01
C GLY A 158 1.76 5.04 -2.57
N PRO A 159 2.14 3.83 -3.04
CA PRO A 159 3.50 3.56 -3.53
C PRO A 159 3.91 4.38 -4.77
N GLN A 160 2.94 4.96 -5.48
CA GLN A 160 3.16 5.86 -6.63
C GLN A 160 2.77 7.33 -6.30
N GLY A 161 2.58 7.65 -5.01
CA GLY A 161 2.08 8.94 -4.56
C GLY A 161 0.58 9.13 -4.84
N LYS A 162 0.20 10.31 -5.33
CA LYS A 162 -1.18 10.63 -5.68
C LYS A 162 -1.64 9.77 -6.86
N LYS A 163 -2.62 8.89 -6.63
CA LYS A 163 -3.29 8.19 -7.72
C LYS A 163 -4.05 9.21 -8.56
N ASN A 164 -3.57 9.42 -9.78
CA ASN A 164 -4.30 10.18 -10.79
C ASN A 164 -5.25 9.23 -11.48
N TYR A 165 -6.53 9.59 -11.52
CA TYR A 165 -7.53 8.83 -12.27
C TYR A 165 -7.60 9.42 -13.66
N GLU A 166 -7.36 8.59 -14.67
CA GLU A 166 -7.45 8.93 -16.08
C GLU A 166 -8.63 8.19 -16.69
N MET A 167 -9.37 8.87 -17.55
CA MET A 167 -10.41 8.24 -18.36
C MET A 167 -9.72 7.46 -19.48
N LEU A 168 -9.89 6.14 -19.48
CA LEU A 168 -9.38 5.27 -20.54
C LEU A 168 -10.09 5.57 -21.87
N GLU A 169 -9.37 5.47 -23.00
CA GLU A 169 -9.97 5.59 -24.34
C GLU A 169 -10.99 4.46 -24.58
N ASP A 170 -10.63 3.25 -24.17
CA ASP A 170 -11.49 2.06 -24.23
C ASP A 170 -12.24 1.90 -22.91
N GLN A 171 -13.52 2.24 -22.91
CA GLN A 171 -14.40 2.06 -21.75
C GLN A 171 -15.02 0.66 -21.73
N THR A 172 -15.25 0.13 -20.53
CA THR A 172 -15.88 -1.18 -20.32
C THR A 172 -17.29 -1.24 -20.91
N TYR A 173 -17.99 -0.11 -20.91
CA TYR A 173 -19.27 0.06 -21.58
C TYR A 173 -19.00 0.80 -22.89
N GLY A 174 -19.60 0.34 -23.99
CA GLY A 174 -19.42 0.96 -25.30
C GLY A 174 -19.75 2.46 -25.28
N ASN A 175 -19.09 3.23 -26.14
CA ASN A 175 -19.32 4.68 -26.27
C ASN A 175 -20.62 5.01 -27.04
N ASP A 176 -21.56 4.07 -27.12
CA ASP A 176 -22.70 4.07 -28.06
C ASP A 176 -23.83 5.06 -27.68
N ASN A 177 -23.56 6.01 -26.79
CA ASN A 177 -24.51 7.06 -26.36
C ASN A 177 -23.90 8.48 -26.39
N GLN A 178 -22.96 8.76 -27.30
CA GLN A 178 -22.58 10.12 -27.69
C GLN A 178 -22.82 10.36 -29.18
#